data_AF-A0A0B1P0G8-F1
#
_entry.id   AF-A0A0B1P0G8-F1
#
_cell.length_a   1.000
_cell.length_b   1.000
_cell.length_c   1.000
_cell.angle_alpha   90.00
_cell.angle_beta   90.00
_cell.angle_gamma   90.00
#
_symmetry.space_group_name_H-M   'P 1'
#
loop_
_entity.id
_entity.type
_entity.pdbx_description
1 polymer ?
#
loop_
_entity_poly.entity_id
_entity_poly.type
_entity_poly.pdbx_seq_one_letter_code
_entity_poly.pdbx_strand_id
1 'polypeptide(L)'
;MTSYILNSNNFLVITVKHGCLAHVFHNIDGITPILRPVLPARVPDQDDEDYKKLEAEYQTNLTKWVEGEIQDKNMLIKRMILTVRPQSVRIMTAKQLFDHVAASREEGATVPYETAVRNLHNAKFVTNAEDYCDEFMQNYLSVNNAAESIQSRSPKGDSIVNPFSILPGYASSFFVLGTEKIEWLDTWRHTKIFDSSNHYVPLEVMMATLRQVATGREQSVG
;
A
#
# COMPACT_ATOMS: atom_id res chain seq x y z
N MET A 1 0.68 9.62 21.88
CA MET A 1 1.44 9.26 20.66
C MET A 1 0.43 8.63 19.72
N THR A 2 -0.04 9.39 18.72
CA THR A 2 -1.09 8.91 17.81
C THR A 2 -0.45 8.77 16.44
N SER A 3 -0.23 7.54 16.00
CA SER A 3 0.40 7.20 14.72
C SER A 3 -0.68 6.57 13.85
N TYR A 4 -0.89 7.11 12.65
CA TYR A 4 -1.70 6.48 11.62
C TYR A 4 -0.77 5.94 10.54
N ILE A 5 -0.83 4.63 10.29
CA ILE A 5 -0.10 3.95 9.22
C ILE A 5 -1.08 3.72 8.08
N LEU A 6 -0.84 4.32 6.92
CA LEU A 6 -1.50 3.95 5.68
C LEU A 6 -0.42 3.53 4.67
N ASN A 7 -0.49 2.27 4.28
CA ASN A 7 0.46 1.63 3.38
C ASN A 7 -0.18 1.48 2.00
N SER A 8 0.34 2.21 1.02
CA SER A 8 0.68 1.74 -0.34
C SER A 8 0.95 2.95 -1.25
N ASN A 9 2.21 3.03 -1.72
CA ASN A 9 2.77 3.94 -2.73
C ASN A 9 3.12 5.37 -2.25
N ASN A 10 4.30 5.50 -1.62
CA ASN A 10 5.14 6.71 -1.49
C ASN A 10 4.46 7.98 -0.91
N PHE A 11 4.07 7.97 0.37
CA PHE A 11 3.62 9.19 1.03
C PHE A 11 4.13 9.42 2.47
N LEU A 12 4.17 10.73 2.73
CA LEU A 12 4.61 11.48 3.90
C LEU A 12 3.66 11.26 5.09
N VAL A 13 4.20 10.84 6.23
CA VAL A 13 3.54 10.89 7.54
C VAL A 13 4.02 12.13 8.27
N ILE A 14 3.09 12.88 8.84
CA ILE A 14 3.41 14.09 9.62
C ILE A 14 3.26 13.73 11.08
N THR A 15 4.39 13.65 11.78
CA THR A 15 4.41 13.37 13.21
C THR A 15 4.58 14.66 13.99
N VAL A 16 3.89 14.76 15.14
CA VAL A 16 4.10 15.84 16.10
C VAL A 16 5.01 15.30 17.20
N LYS A 17 6.28 15.73 17.21
CA LYS A 17 7.26 15.33 18.23
C LYS A 17 7.60 16.54 19.10
N HIS A 18 7.38 16.45 20.41
CA HIS A 18 7.61 17.55 21.37
C HIS A 18 6.93 18.89 20.97
N GLY A 19 5.69 18.84 20.47
CA GLY A 19 4.96 20.05 20.04
C GLY A 19 5.43 20.67 18.72
N CYS A 20 6.41 20.07 18.04
CA CYS A 20 6.90 20.51 16.73
C CYS A 20 6.24 19.70 15.60
N LEU A 21 5.98 20.35 14.47
CA LEU A 21 5.47 19.73 13.26
C LEU A 21 6.64 19.16 12.44
N ALA A 22 6.60 17.86 12.15
CA ALA A 22 7.63 17.14 11.40
C ALA A 22 7.08 16.58 10.09
N HIS A 23 7.80 16.78 8.99
CA HIS A 23 7.54 16.10 7.72
C HIS A 23 8.37 14.80 7.69
N VAL A 24 7.74 13.63 7.69
CA VAL A 24 8.43 12.34 7.58
C VAL A 24 8.05 11.63 6.29
N PHE A 25 8.97 11.55 5.34
CA PHE A 25 8.80 10.74 4.14
C PHE A 25 9.13 9.28 4.44
N HIS A 26 8.12 8.43 4.60
CA HIS A 26 8.38 6.99 4.67
C HIS A 26 8.52 6.43 3.27
N ASN A 27 9.77 6.28 2.82
CA ASN A 27 10.29 5.14 2.05
C ASN A 27 11.76 5.29 1.62
N ILE A 28 12.54 6.19 2.24
CA ILE A 28 13.94 6.42 1.83
C ILE A 28 14.83 6.24 3.06
N ASP A 29 15.56 5.13 3.08
CA ASP A 29 16.60 4.90 4.08
C ASP A 29 17.60 6.06 4.06
N GLY A 30 17.88 6.62 5.24
CA GLY A 30 18.85 7.70 5.42
C GLY A 30 18.30 9.13 5.32
N ILE A 31 17.01 9.36 5.03
CA ILE A 31 16.44 10.72 5.07
C ILE A 31 16.03 11.09 6.50
N THR A 32 16.71 12.09 7.05
CA THR A 32 16.38 12.66 8.36
C THR A 32 15.16 13.60 8.22
N PRO A 33 14.15 13.48 9.09
CA PRO A 33 13.00 14.38 9.07
C PRO A 33 13.40 15.86 9.22
N ILE A 34 12.79 16.72 8.42
CA ILE A 34 12.96 18.17 8.56
C ILE A 34 11.89 18.68 9.55
N LEU A 35 12.34 19.14 10.71
CA LEU A 35 11.49 19.71 11.75
C LEU A 35 11.36 21.21 11.56
N ARG A 36 10.17 21.77 11.85
CA ARG A 36 10.03 23.22 11.96
C ARG A 36 10.94 23.69 13.11
N PRO A 37 11.91 24.59 12.84
CA PRO A 37 12.80 25.06 13.90
C PRO A 37 12.01 25.91 14.91
N VAL A 38 12.46 25.89 16.15
CA VAL A 38 11.88 26.66 17.26
C VAL A 38 12.72 27.92 17.45
N LEU A 39 12.05 29.06 17.59
CA LEU A 39 12.73 30.31 17.87
C LEU A 39 13.48 30.20 19.21
N PRO A 40 14.80 30.47 19.26
CA PRO A 40 15.56 30.38 20.50
C PRO A 40 15.06 31.42 21.51
N ALA A 41 14.81 30.98 22.73
CA ALA A 41 14.48 31.86 23.85
C ALA A 41 15.75 32.51 24.39
N ARG A 42 15.70 33.81 24.73
CA ARG A 42 16.77 34.46 25.48
C ARG A 42 16.82 33.91 26.90
N VAL A 43 18.00 33.52 27.34
CA VAL A 43 18.27 33.06 28.71
C VAL A 43 18.90 34.22 29.51
N PRO A 44 18.61 34.36 30.82
CA PRO A 44 19.35 35.31 31.66
C PRO A 44 20.86 35.04 31.59
N ASP A 45 21.67 36.11 31.58
CA ASP A 45 23.14 36.06 31.48
C ASP A 45 23.69 35.50 30.16
N GLN A 46 22.86 35.32 29.14
CA GLN A 46 23.31 34.96 27.80
C GLN A 46 23.99 36.14 27.10
N ASP A 47 25.19 35.89 26.57
CA ASP A 47 25.89 36.88 25.77
C ASP A 47 25.13 37.21 24.46
N ASP A 48 25.17 38.48 24.06
CA ASP A 48 24.43 38.96 22.89
C ASP A 48 24.97 38.35 21.58
N GLU A 49 26.27 38.09 21.47
CA GLU A 49 26.85 37.44 20.29
C GLU A 49 26.44 35.96 20.21
N ASP A 50 26.37 35.28 21.36
CA ASP A 50 25.83 33.92 21.44
C ASP A 50 24.36 33.85 21.03
N TYR A 51 23.53 34.81 21.45
CA TYR A 51 22.13 34.88 21.03
C TYR A 51 22.00 35.14 19.52
N LYS A 52 22.77 36.09 18.97
CA LYS A 52 22.77 36.38 17.52
C LYS A 52 23.16 35.15 16.70
N LYS A 53 24.12 34.35 17.18
CA LYS A 53 24.51 33.10 16.51
C LYS A 53 23.37 32.10 16.47
N LEU A 54 22.66 31.91 17.59
CA LEU A 54 21.47 31.04 17.64
C LEU A 54 20.34 31.55 16.75
N GLU A 55 20.13 32.87 16.69
CA GLU A 55 19.14 33.48 15.81
C GLU A 55 19.49 33.27 14.34
N ALA A 56 20.76 33.45 13.94
CA ALA A 56 21.22 33.21 12.58
C ALA A 56 21.08 31.73 12.16
N GLU A 57 21.38 30.80 13.08
CA GLU A 57 21.16 29.36 12.87
C GLU A 57 19.67 29.05 12.71
N TYR A 58 18.81 29.62 13.57
CA TYR A 58 17.36 29.51 13.47
C TYR A 58 16.85 29.99 12.10
N GLN A 59 17.28 31.17 11.64
CA GLN A 59 16.86 31.70 10.33
C GLN A 59 17.30 30.78 9.19
N THR A 60 18.54 30.28 9.24
CA THR A 60 19.06 29.32 8.25
C THR A 60 18.20 28.05 8.19
N ASN A 61 17.88 27.49 9.35
CA ASN A 61 17.04 26.30 9.46
C ASN A 61 15.59 26.58 9.03
N LEU A 62 15.07 27.79 9.31
CA LEU A 62 13.72 28.19 8.93
C LEU A 62 13.59 28.29 7.41
N THR A 63 14.57 28.89 6.73
CA THR A 63 14.61 28.95 5.27
C THR A 63 14.59 27.55 4.66
N LYS A 64 15.44 26.63 5.16
CA LYS A 64 15.46 25.23 4.69
C LYS A 64 14.12 24.53 4.89
N TRP A 65 13.47 24.74 6.05
CA TRP A 65 12.16 24.16 6.32
C TRP A 65 11.08 24.72 5.38
N VAL A 66 11.05 26.04 5.13
CA VAL A 66 10.11 26.67 4.19
C VAL A 66 10.32 26.17 2.76
N GLU A 67 11.57 26.02 2.32
CA GLU A 67 11.88 25.48 1.00
C GLU A 67 11.39 24.04 0.85
N GLY A 68 11.64 23.19 1.85
CA GLY A 68 11.11 21.84 1.91
C GLY A 68 9.58 21.82 1.83
N GLU A 69 8.91 22.67 2.60
CA GLU A 69 7.44 22.79 2.58
C GLU A 69 6.90 23.18 1.18
N ILE A 70 7.59 24.07 0.45
CA ILE A 70 7.23 24.44 -0.92
C ILE A 70 7.44 23.26 -1.88
N GLN A 71 8.55 22.54 -1.77
CA GLN A 71 8.85 21.37 -2.59
C GLN A 71 7.79 20.27 -2.37
N ASP A 72 7.45 19.99 -1.12
CA ASP A 72 6.44 19.01 -0.72
C ASP A 72 5.06 19.36 -1.27
N LYS A 73 4.65 20.63 -1.12
CA LYS A 73 3.41 21.15 -1.71
C LYS A 73 3.39 20.93 -3.22
N ASN A 74 4.45 21.31 -3.91
CA ASN A 74 4.54 21.16 -5.36
C ASN A 74 4.45 19.69 -5.80
N MET A 75 5.09 18.77 -5.06
CA MET A 75 4.98 17.34 -5.31
C MET A 75 3.56 16.81 -5.12
N LEU A 76 2.90 17.18 -4.02
CA LEU A 76 1.50 16.79 -3.75
C LEU A 76 0.58 17.31 -4.86
N ILE A 77 0.67 18.60 -5.19
CA ILE A 77 -0.15 19.24 -6.23
C ILE A 77 0.03 18.54 -7.58
N LYS A 78 1.26 18.21 -7.97
CA LYS A 78 1.56 17.50 -9.23
C LYS A 78 0.92 16.11 -9.31
N ARG A 79 0.78 15.42 -8.17
CA ARG A 79 0.18 14.08 -8.09
C ARG A 79 -1.34 14.10 -7.89
N MET A 80 -1.91 15.22 -7.46
CA MET A 80 -3.35 15.35 -7.24
C MET A 80 -4.11 15.48 -8.56
N ILE A 81 -5.18 14.69 -8.69
CA ILE A 81 -6.16 14.84 -9.77
C ILE A 81 -6.84 16.20 -9.61
N LEU A 82 -7.12 16.87 -10.74
CA LEU A 82 -7.70 18.23 -10.73
C LEU A 82 -9.02 18.33 -9.98
N THR A 83 -9.83 17.26 -9.99
CA THR A 83 -11.14 17.20 -9.34
C THR A 83 -11.10 17.15 -7.82
N VAL A 84 -10.00 16.64 -7.24
CA VAL A 84 -9.80 16.56 -5.78
C VAL A 84 -8.88 17.67 -5.26
N ARG A 85 -8.53 18.63 -6.11
CA ARG A 85 -7.60 19.70 -5.75
C ARG A 85 -8.38 20.84 -5.06
N PRO A 86 -8.00 21.25 -3.84
CA PRO A 86 -8.67 22.34 -3.18
C PRO A 86 -8.44 23.66 -3.93
N GLN A 87 -9.42 24.56 -3.93
CA GLN A 87 -9.26 25.88 -4.55
C GLN A 87 -8.22 26.74 -3.82
N SER A 88 -7.99 26.46 -2.53
CA SER A 88 -7.13 27.20 -1.62
C SER A 88 -5.70 26.62 -1.49
N VAL A 89 -5.22 25.86 -2.47
CA VAL A 89 -3.87 25.23 -2.46
C VAL A 89 -2.75 26.17 -2.05
N ARG A 90 -2.81 27.44 -2.44
CA ARG A 90 -1.75 28.42 -2.16
C ARG A 90 -1.57 28.68 -0.66
N ILE A 91 -2.66 28.71 0.10
CA ILE A 91 -2.66 29.08 1.52
C ILE A 91 -2.55 27.88 2.47
N MET A 92 -2.64 26.65 1.94
CA MET A 92 -2.54 25.44 2.73
C MET A 92 -1.08 25.01 2.93
N THR A 93 -0.75 24.47 4.10
CA THR A 93 0.52 23.75 4.35
C THR A 93 0.55 22.44 3.57
N ALA A 94 1.73 21.82 3.41
CA ALA A 94 1.81 20.48 2.81
C ALA A 94 0.99 19.47 3.63
N LYS A 95 0.97 19.64 4.97
CA LYS A 95 0.11 18.87 5.87
C LYS A 95 -1.36 19.00 5.51
N GLN A 96 -1.86 20.23 5.44
CA GLN A 96 -3.27 20.49 5.20
C GLN A 96 -3.68 19.97 3.82
N LEU A 97 -2.80 20.09 2.82
CA LEU A 97 -3.03 19.51 1.49
C LEU A 97 -3.08 17.99 1.53
N PHE A 98 -2.17 17.35 2.27
CA PHE A 98 -2.19 15.91 2.47
C PHE A 98 -3.47 15.46 3.19
N ASP A 99 -3.81 16.08 4.33
CA ASP A 99 -5.02 15.75 5.10
C ASP A 99 -6.27 15.94 4.23
N HIS A 100 -6.31 16.98 3.40
CA HIS A 100 -7.39 17.21 2.46
C HIS A 100 -7.48 16.10 1.42
N VAL A 101 -6.36 15.67 0.83
CA VAL A 101 -6.34 14.52 -0.11
C VAL A 101 -6.76 13.24 0.58
N ALA A 102 -6.30 13.01 1.81
CA ALA A 102 -6.66 11.83 2.58
C ALA A 102 -8.15 11.81 2.94
N ALA A 103 -8.74 12.97 3.25
CA ALA A 103 -10.15 13.12 3.54
C ALA A 103 -11.04 13.15 2.28
N SER A 104 -10.53 13.68 1.16
CA SER A 104 -11.22 13.73 -0.13
C SER A 104 -11.12 12.42 -0.91
N ARG A 105 -10.22 11.52 -0.49
CA ARG A 105 -10.37 10.09 -0.76
C ARG A 105 -11.59 9.61 0.04
N GLU A 106 -12.79 9.99 -0.39
CA GLU A 106 -13.88 9.01 -0.42
C GLU A 106 -13.26 7.73 -0.98
N GLU A 107 -13.47 6.58 -0.34
CA GLU A 107 -13.01 5.29 -0.83
C GLU A 107 -13.27 5.24 -2.34
N GLY A 108 -12.23 5.47 -3.15
CA GLY A 108 -12.43 5.70 -4.58
C GLY A 108 -13.14 4.47 -5.15
N ALA A 109 -13.81 4.61 -6.28
CA ALA A 109 -14.44 3.47 -6.95
C ALA A 109 -13.47 2.26 -7.15
N THR A 110 -12.15 2.48 -7.06
CA THR A 110 -11.10 1.46 -7.11
C THR A 110 -10.68 0.87 -5.76
N VAL A 111 -11.02 1.46 -4.61
CA VAL A 111 -10.60 0.98 -3.28
C VAL A 111 -11.09 -0.43 -2.95
N PRO A 112 -12.35 -0.81 -3.27
CA PRO A 112 -12.80 -2.19 -3.13
C PRO A 112 -11.93 -3.17 -3.92
N TYR A 113 -11.53 -2.80 -5.14
CA TYR A 113 -10.68 -3.61 -6.00
C TYR A 113 -9.25 -3.71 -5.48
N GLU A 114 -8.63 -2.58 -5.12
CA GLU A 114 -7.28 -2.56 -4.54
C GLU A 114 -7.20 -3.41 -3.27
N THR A 115 -8.24 -3.33 -2.43
CA THR A 115 -8.33 -4.14 -1.21
C THR A 115 -8.49 -5.62 -1.53
N ALA A 116 -9.36 -5.97 -2.49
CA ALA A 116 -9.52 -7.36 -2.91
C ALA A 116 -8.23 -7.94 -3.51
N VAL A 117 -7.51 -7.19 -4.34
CA VAL A 117 -6.25 -7.64 -4.95
C VAL A 117 -5.19 -7.88 -3.88
N ARG A 118 -5.10 -6.97 -2.91
CA ARG A 118 -4.20 -7.12 -1.76
C ARG A 118 -4.54 -8.37 -0.94
N ASN A 119 -5.82 -8.64 -0.68
CA ASN A 119 -6.23 -9.83 0.05
C ASN A 119 -5.87 -11.11 -0.71
N LEU A 120 -6.12 -11.15 -2.02
CA LEU A 120 -5.73 -12.29 -2.86
C LEU A 120 -4.22 -12.54 -2.83
N HIS A 121 -3.41 -11.49 -2.92
CA HIS A 121 -1.94 -11.60 -2.87
C HIS A 121 -1.45 -12.09 -1.49
N ASN A 122 -2.18 -11.76 -0.43
CA ASN A 122 -1.85 -12.11 0.94
C ASN A 122 -2.40 -13.47 1.39
N ALA A 123 -3.26 -14.11 0.59
CA ALA A 123 -3.75 -15.45 0.87
C ALA A 123 -2.58 -16.44 0.81
N LYS A 124 -2.17 -16.94 1.98
CA LYS A 124 -1.07 -17.89 2.14
C LYS A 124 -1.57 -19.16 2.80
N PHE A 125 -0.97 -20.30 2.44
CA PHE A 125 -1.21 -21.55 3.14
C PHE A 125 -0.59 -21.46 4.55
N VAL A 126 -1.42 -21.47 5.59
CA VAL A 126 -0.96 -21.37 6.99
C VAL A 126 -1.10 -22.69 7.73
N THR A 127 -2.32 -23.23 7.81
CA THR A 127 -2.65 -24.36 8.70
C THR A 127 -3.25 -25.54 7.95
N ASN A 128 -4.39 -25.35 7.28
CA ASN A 128 -5.11 -26.42 6.59
C ASN A 128 -5.42 -26.05 5.14
N ALA A 129 -5.63 -27.08 4.32
CA ALA A 129 -5.88 -26.92 2.90
C ALA A 129 -7.28 -26.39 2.58
N GLU A 130 -8.27 -26.70 3.42
CA GLU A 130 -9.67 -26.31 3.20
C GLU A 130 -9.83 -24.78 3.32
N ASP A 131 -9.43 -24.23 4.47
CA ASP A 131 -9.46 -22.79 4.75
C ASP A 131 -8.65 -22.02 3.71
N TYR A 132 -7.49 -22.54 3.31
CA TYR A 132 -6.69 -21.90 2.26
C TYR A 132 -7.41 -21.87 0.91
N CYS A 133 -8.01 -22.99 0.49
CA CYS A 133 -8.74 -23.04 -0.78
C CYS A 133 -9.96 -22.11 -0.76
N ASP A 134 -10.70 -22.10 0.34
CA ASP A 134 -11.91 -21.30 0.51
C ASP A 134 -11.57 -19.79 0.59
N GLU A 135 -10.58 -19.41 1.39
CA GLU A 135 -10.09 -18.04 1.47
C GLU A 135 -9.58 -17.55 0.11
N PHE A 136 -8.80 -18.38 -0.59
CA PHE A 136 -8.29 -18.03 -1.90
C PHE A 136 -9.42 -17.82 -2.91
N MET A 137 -10.39 -18.73 -2.99
CA MET A 137 -11.55 -18.60 -3.88
C MET A 137 -12.38 -17.37 -3.56
N GLN A 138 -12.64 -17.11 -2.28
CA GLN A 138 -13.37 -15.94 -1.85
C GLN A 138 -12.65 -14.66 -2.30
N ASN A 139 -11.35 -14.56 -2.06
CA ASN A 139 -10.56 -13.40 -2.46
C ASN A 139 -10.50 -13.23 -3.99
N TYR A 140 -10.35 -14.33 -4.74
CA TYR A 140 -10.34 -14.31 -6.20
C TYR A 140 -11.67 -13.79 -6.77
N LEU A 141 -12.80 -14.29 -6.25
CA LEU A 141 -14.13 -13.83 -6.65
C LEU A 141 -14.36 -12.37 -6.26
N SER A 142 -13.93 -11.95 -5.06
CA SER A 142 -14.01 -10.55 -4.62
C SER A 142 -13.27 -9.60 -5.56
N VAL A 143 -12.09 -9.98 -6.07
CA VAL A 143 -11.34 -9.16 -7.04
C VAL A 143 -12.13 -9.00 -8.32
N ASN A 144 -12.63 -10.10 -8.88
CA ASN A 144 -13.34 -10.06 -10.16
C ASN A 144 -14.67 -9.31 -10.07
N ASN A 145 -15.41 -9.47 -8.97
CA ASN A 145 -16.63 -8.70 -8.72
C ASN A 145 -16.32 -7.18 -8.59
N ALA A 146 -15.23 -6.82 -7.92
CA ALA A 146 -14.80 -5.44 -7.82
C ALA A 146 -14.30 -4.88 -9.17
N ALA A 147 -13.64 -5.70 -9.99
CA ALA A 147 -13.19 -5.34 -11.33
C ALA A 147 -14.37 -5.01 -12.26
N GLU A 148 -15.47 -5.78 -12.18
CA GLU A 148 -16.71 -5.50 -12.93
C GLU A 148 -17.31 -4.14 -12.57
N SER A 149 -17.17 -3.72 -11.31
CA SER A 149 -17.67 -2.43 -10.83
C SER A 149 -16.86 -1.22 -11.32
N ILE A 150 -15.59 -1.44 -11.71
CA ILE A 150 -14.69 -0.38 -12.23
C ILE A 150 -14.93 -0.11 -13.71
N GLN A 151 -15.30 -1.11 -14.50
CA GLN A 151 -15.58 -0.91 -15.91
C GLN A 151 -16.92 -0.20 -16.10
N SER A 152 -16.86 1.10 -16.38
CA SER A 152 -17.98 1.84 -16.97
C SER A 152 -18.36 1.14 -18.28
N ARG A 153 -19.61 0.67 -18.38
CA ARG A 153 -20.21 0.11 -19.60
C ARG A 153 -19.77 0.91 -20.83
N SER A 154 -18.79 0.39 -21.58
CA SER A 154 -18.53 0.92 -22.93
C SER A 154 -19.80 0.69 -23.74
N PRO A 155 -20.39 1.72 -24.37
CA PRO A 155 -21.62 1.57 -25.14
C PRO A 155 -21.41 0.79 -26.46
N LYS A 156 -20.18 0.35 -26.75
CA LYS A 156 -19.85 -0.47 -27.91
C LYS A 156 -19.58 -1.89 -27.42
N GLY A 157 -20.50 -2.79 -27.75
CA GLY A 157 -20.54 -4.20 -27.34
C GLY A 157 -19.45 -5.09 -27.94
N ASP A 158 -18.24 -4.57 -28.07
CA ASP A 158 -17.07 -5.42 -28.33
C ASP A 158 -16.66 -6.04 -27.00
N SER A 159 -16.56 -7.37 -26.98
CA SER A 159 -16.10 -8.18 -25.84
C SER A 159 -14.62 -7.87 -25.54
N ILE A 160 -14.36 -6.71 -24.95
CA ILE A 160 -13.06 -6.36 -24.42
C ILE A 160 -12.99 -7.00 -23.04
N VAL A 161 -12.16 -8.05 -22.93
CA VAL A 161 -11.79 -8.67 -21.65
C VAL A 161 -11.47 -7.57 -20.65
N ASN A 162 -12.11 -7.59 -19.48
CA ASN A 162 -11.92 -6.58 -18.47
C ASN A 162 -10.44 -6.55 -18.03
N PRO A 163 -9.70 -5.45 -18.26
CA PRO A 163 -8.27 -5.40 -17.93
C PRO A 163 -8.00 -5.46 -16.43
N PHE A 164 -9.03 -5.27 -15.60
CA PHE A 164 -8.95 -5.39 -14.15
C PHE A 164 -9.28 -6.81 -13.65
N SER A 165 -9.92 -7.66 -14.46
CA SER A 165 -10.23 -9.03 -14.06
C SER A 165 -8.98 -9.90 -14.06
N ILE A 166 -8.87 -10.75 -13.03
CA ILE A 166 -7.82 -11.76 -12.94
C ILE A 166 -8.26 -12.96 -13.76
N LEU A 167 -7.52 -13.24 -14.83
CA LEU A 167 -7.76 -14.40 -15.67
C LEU A 167 -7.37 -15.70 -14.94
N PRO A 168 -7.98 -16.85 -15.30
CA PRO A 168 -7.71 -18.13 -14.65
C PRO A 168 -6.22 -18.49 -14.53
N GLY A 169 -5.42 -18.25 -15.58
CA GLY A 169 -3.98 -18.54 -15.54
C GLY A 169 -3.22 -17.71 -14.50
N TYR A 170 -3.59 -16.44 -14.29
CA TYR A 170 -3.01 -15.62 -13.23
C TYR A 170 -3.49 -16.09 -11.85
N ALA A 171 -4.75 -16.47 -11.70
CA ALA A 171 -5.28 -17.05 -10.47
C ALA A 171 -4.52 -18.32 -10.07
N SER A 172 -4.28 -19.25 -11.01
CA SER A 172 -3.46 -20.44 -10.76
C SER A 172 -2.04 -20.07 -10.29
N SER A 173 -1.42 -19.04 -10.87
CA SER A 173 -0.10 -18.59 -10.43
C SER A 173 -0.10 -18.04 -9.00
N PHE A 174 -1.10 -17.24 -8.62
CA PHE A 174 -1.24 -16.72 -7.26
C PHE A 174 -1.51 -17.84 -6.25
N PHE A 175 -2.30 -18.84 -6.63
CA PHE A 175 -2.56 -20.01 -5.80
C PHE A 175 -1.27 -20.77 -5.49
N VAL A 176 -0.40 -20.98 -6.48
CA VAL A 176 0.89 -21.65 -6.25
C VAL A 176 1.80 -20.81 -5.34
N LEU A 177 1.89 -19.50 -5.58
CA LEU A 177 2.66 -18.56 -4.74
C LEU A 177 2.17 -18.52 -3.29
N GLY A 178 0.89 -18.79 -3.05
CA GLY A 178 0.35 -18.92 -1.69
C GLY A 178 0.92 -20.10 -0.91
N THR A 179 1.44 -21.12 -1.60
CA THR A 179 1.96 -22.35 -0.99
C THR A 179 3.50 -22.41 -0.92
N GLU A 180 4.22 -21.43 -1.49
CA GLU A 180 5.66 -21.51 -1.78
C GLU A 180 6.56 -21.83 -0.57
N LYS A 181 6.15 -21.42 0.64
CA LYS A 181 6.94 -21.59 1.88
C LYS A 181 6.74 -22.94 2.56
N ILE A 182 5.92 -23.81 1.97
CA ILE A 182 5.53 -25.08 2.56
C ILE A 182 6.30 -26.19 1.83
N GLU A 183 7.42 -26.62 2.40
CA GLU A 183 8.37 -27.55 1.76
C GLU A 183 7.71 -28.88 1.33
N TRP A 184 6.81 -29.43 2.16
CA TRP A 184 6.17 -30.70 1.82
C TRP A 184 5.23 -30.64 0.62
N LEU A 185 4.85 -29.43 0.19
CA LEU A 185 4.08 -29.20 -1.02
C LEU A 185 4.95 -29.11 -2.28
N ASP A 186 6.29 -29.21 -2.18
CA ASP A 186 7.18 -29.16 -3.36
C ASP A 186 6.84 -30.26 -4.36
N THR A 187 6.70 -31.51 -3.93
CA THR A 187 6.35 -32.60 -4.84
C THR A 187 5.00 -32.37 -5.52
N TRP A 188 4.01 -31.84 -4.79
CA TRP A 188 2.71 -31.49 -5.36
C TRP A 188 2.85 -30.38 -6.42
N ARG A 189 3.60 -29.31 -6.12
CA ARG A 189 3.89 -28.24 -7.10
C ARG A 189 4.59 -28.76 -8.35
N HIS A 190 5.47 -29.74 -8.25
CA HIS A 190 6.17 -30.27 -9.43
C HIS A 190 5.34 -31.25 -10.26
N THR A 191 4.33 -31.90 -9.67
CA THR A 191 3.68 -33.06 -10.30
C THR A 191 2.19 -32.91 -10.57
N LYS A 192 1.51 -31.94 -9.94
CA LYS A 192 0.04 -31.84 -9.96
C LYS A 192 -0.51 -30.52 -10.50
N ILE A 193 0.31 -29.46 -10.62
CA ILE A 193 -0.18 -28.13 -11.02
C ILE A 193 -0.10 -27.89 -12.53
N PHE A 194 0.66 -28.69 -13.27
CA PHE A 194 0.82 -28.57 -14.72
C PHE A 194 0.22 -29.76 -15.47
N ASP A 195 -0.36 -29.50 -16.63
CA ASP A 195 -0.78 -30.53 -17.58
C ASP A 195 0.38 -31.03 -18.46
N SER A 196 0.08 -31.95 -19.38
CA SER A 196 1.08 -32.48 -20.33
C SER A 196 1.64 -31.45 -21.31
N SER A 197 1.00 -30.28 -21.41
CA SER A 197 1.43 -29.16 -22.26
C SER A 197 2.17 -28.07 -21.46
N ASN A 198 2.49 -28.34 -20.20
CA ASN A 198 3.15 -27.39 -19.28
C ASN A 198 2.32 -26.12 -19.01
N HIS A 199 0.99 -26.22 -19.10
CA HIS A 199 0.07 -25.17 -18.66
C HIS A 199 -0.48 -25.48 -17.27
N TYR A 200 -0.83 -24.44 -16.51
CA TYR A 200 -1.54 -24.65 -15.25
C TYR A 200 -2.84 -25.42 -15.49
N VAL A 201 -3.05 -26.47 -14.70
CA VAL A 201 -4.35 -27.14 -14.64
C VAL A 201 -5.42 -26.20 -14.06
N PRO A 202 -6.72 -26.45 -14.30
CA PRO A 202 -7.79 -25.63 -13.74
C PRO A 202 -7.67 -25.50 -12.21
N LEU A 203 -8.06 -24.34 -11.68
CA LEU A 203 -7.92 -24.01 -10.26
C LEU A 203 -8.65 -25.04 -9.37
N GLU A 204 -9.78 -25.55 -9.83
CA GLU A 204 -10.56 -26.59 -9.16
C GLU A 204 -9.76 -27.89 -9.01
N VAL A 205 -8.97 -28.26 -10.03
CA VAL A 205 -8.09 -29.44 -9.99
C VAL A 205 -6.92 -29.20 -9.03
N MET A 206 -6.34 -27.99 -9.04
CA MET A 206 -5.27 -27.63 -8.11
C MET A 206 -5.76 -27.72 -6.66
N MET A 207 -6.93 -27.16 -6.36
CA MET A 207 -7.53 -27.19 -5.02
C MET A 207 -7.90 -28.61 -4.58
N ALA A 208 -8.52 -29.40 -5.47
CA ALA A 208 -8.87 -30.78 -5.17
C ALA A 208 -7.64 -31.64 -4.86
N THR A 209 -6.58 -31.52 -5.67
CA THR A 209 -5.34 -32.27 -5.44
C THR A 209 -4.60 -31.77 -4.21
N LEU A 210 -4.60 -30.47 -3.91
CA LEU A 210 -4.02 -29.94 -2.68
C LEU A 210 -4.70 -30.53 -1.44
N ARG A 211 -6.04 -30.52 -1.40
CA ARG A 211 -6.84 -31.14 -0.34
C ARG A 211 -6.49 -32.62 -0.16
N GLN A 212 -6.42 -33.38 -1.27
CA GLN A 212 -6.07 -34.80 -1.22
C GLN A 212 -4.67 -35.05 -0.62
N VAL A 213 -3.65 -34.28 -1.03
CA VAL A 213 -2.29 -34.44 -0.50
C VAL A 213 -2.23 -34.03 0.97
N ALA A 214 -2.95 -32.98 1.38
CA ALA A 214 -3.03 -32.56 2.78
C ALA A 214 -3.65 -33.64 3.67
N THR A 215 -4.77 -34.25 3.27
CA THR A 215 -5.41 -35.34 4.03
C THR A 215 -4.50 -36.56 4.17
N GLY A 216 -3.77 -36.93 3.12
CA GLY A 216 -2.81 -38.04 3.18
C GLY A 216 -1.67 -37.79 4.19
N ARG A 217 -1.26 -36.52 4.36
CA ARG A 217 -0.25 -36.13 5.35
C ARG A 217 -0.80 -36.26 6.78
N GLU A 218 -1.99 -35.78 7.05
CA GLU A 218 -2.61 -35.88 8.39
C GLU A 218 -2.74 -37.34 8.84
N GLN A 219 -3.06 -38.25 7.92
CA GLN A 219 -3.17 -39.69 8.19
C GLN A 219 -1.84 -40.42 8.40
N SER A 220 -0.71 -39.84 7.97
CA SER A 220 0.63 -40.44 8.11
C SER A 220 1.39 -39.94 9.34
N VAL A 221 0.90 -38.87 9.98
CA VAL A 221 1.52 -38.26 11.17
C VAL A 221 0.76 -38.65 12.46
N GLY A 222 -0.48 -39.13 12.35
CA GLY A 222 -1.28 -39.67 13.46
C GLY A 222 -1.10 -41.17 13.66
#